data_AF-A0A2D4ZXW7-F1
#
_entry.id   AF-A0A2D4ZXW7-F1
#
_cell.length_a   1.000
_cell.length_b   1.000
_cell.length_c   1.000
_cell.angle_alpha   90.00
_cell.angle_beta   90.00
_cell.angle_gamma   90.00
#
_symmetry.space_group_name_H-M   'P 1'
#
loop_
_entity.id
_entity.type
_entity.pdbx_description
1 polymer ?
#
loop_
_entity_poly.entity_id
_entity_poly.type
_entity_poly.pdbx_seq_one_letter_code
_entity_poly.pdbx_strand_id
1 'polypeptide(L)'
;MSKGVIVGIIGGKLSKHIESQYGKSRSYFWSGLLCLLISLFTLIIFLSEETTTVSNYDKLRIESFSVSERKSIRNYEIILNDNQQAYSLGYSIWKDKYDPEIMLRSLDQSKFAILWLKKGSSSFKTVRGIQTELVEINPQIGVQIDNQNRLAILWISLGFLLMGSVAGIYSIILNRTQ
;
A
#
# COMPACT_ATOMS: atom_id res chain seq x y z
N MET A 1 -18.51 -5.03 11.49
CA MET A 1 -17.91 -5.95 12.48
C MET A 1 -16.44 -6.18 12.15
N SER A 2 -15.58 -6.04 13.15
CA SER A 2 -14.19 -5.60 13.07
C SER A 2 -13.19 -6.71 12.69
N LYS A 3 -12.41 -6.48 11.64
CA LYS A 3 -11.24 -7.32 11.25
C LYS A 3 -10.08 -7.24 12.27
N GLY A 4 -10.15 -6.36 13.27
CA GLY A 4 -9.18 -6.29 14.37
C GLY A 4 -9.30 -7.45 15.37
N VAL A 5 -10.48 -8.11 15.44
CA VAL A 5 -10.72 -9.21 16.39
C VAL A 5 -10.00 -10.49 15.97
N ILE A 6 -9.88 -10.73 14.66
CA ILE A 6 -9.27 -11.98 14.13
C ILE A 6 -7.75 -11.97 14.34
N VAL A 7 -7.09 -10.82 14.16
CA VAL A 7 -5.64 -10.68 14.39
C VAL A 7 -5.30 -10.85 15.88
N GLY A 8 -6.12 -10.31 16.77
CA GLY A 8 -5.96 -10.50 18.23
C GLY A 8 -6.18 -11.93 18.70
N ILE A 9 -7.13 -12.66 18.11
CA ILE A 9 -7.41 -14.06 18.46
C ILE A 9 -6.30 -14.99 17.94
N ILE A 10 -5.79 -14.77 16.72
CA ILE A 10 -4.71 -15.59 16.17
C ILE A 10 -3.40 -15.31 16.91
N GLY A 11 -3.06 -14.04 17.16
CA GLY A 11 -1.88 -13.67 17.95
C GLY A 11 -1.93 -14.19 19.38
N GLY A 12 -3.09 -14.09 20.04
CA GLY A 12 -3.29 -14.59 21.41
C GLY A 12 -3.34 -16.12 21.54
N LYS A 13 -3.82 -16.83 20.51
CA LYS A 13 -3.75 -18.30 20.48
C LYS A 13 -2.32 -18.80 20.20
N LEU A 14 -1.59 -18.13 19.33
CA LEU A 14 -0.20 -18.46 19.03
C LEU A 14 0.70 -18.21 20.26
N SER A 15 0.53 -17.09 20.96
CA SER A 15 1.31 -16.79 22.17
C SER A 15 1.06 -17.81 23.28
N LYS A 16 -0.20 -18.20 23.52
CA LYS A 16 -0.55 -19.23 24.52
C LYS A 16 0.01 -20.60 24.18
N HIS A 17 0.06 -20.96 22.90
CA HIS A 17 0.60 -22.25 22.48
C HIS A 17 2.14 -22.31 22.62
N ILE A 18 2.83 -21.21 22.32
CA ILE A 18 4.29 -21.10 22.51
C ILE A 18 4.64 -21.05 24.00
N GLU A 19 3.87 -20.33 24.84
CA GLU A 19 4.06 -20.30 26.30
C GLU A 19 3.89 -21.69 26.95
N SER A 20 2.94 -22.50 26.45
CA SER A 20 2.65 -23.85 26.95
C SER A 20 3.76 -24.87 26.65
N GLN A 21 4.56 -24.66 25.61
CA GLN A 21 5.56 -25.63 25.13
C GLN A 21 7.00 -25.26 25.53
N TYR A 22 7.32 -23.96 25.66
CA TYR A 22 8.71 -23.51 25.82
C TYR A 22 8.98 -22.66 27.07
N GLY A 23 7.97 -22.38 27.89
CA GLY A 23 8.08 -21.47 29.03
C GLY A 23 8.10 -20.00 28.58
N LYS A 24 7.61 -19.12 29.46
CA LYS A 24 7.34 -17.70 29.13
C LYS A 24 8.54 -16.99 28.48
N SER A 25 9.75 -17.17 29.02
CA SER A 25 10.95 -16.50 28.52
C SER A 25 11.31 -16.87 27.07
N ARG A 26 11.23 -18.16 26.70
CA ARG A 26 11.53 -18.60 25.32
C ARG A 26 10.49 -18.11 24.32
N SER A 27 9.22 -17.98 24.73
CA SER A 27 8.17 -17.40 23.89
C SER A 27 8.45 -15.94 23.51
N TYR A 28 8.86 -15.11 24.49
CA TYR A 28 9.23 -13.71 24.23
C TYR A 28 10.43 -13.59 23.30
N PHE A 29 11.44 -14.46 23.46
CA PHE A 29 12.61 -14.50 22.57
C PHE A 29 12.24 -14.74 21.11
N TRP A 30 11.46 -15.79 20.82
CA TRP A 30 11.05 -16.12 19.45
C TRP A 30 10.15 -15.05 18.82
N SER A 31 9.25 -14.46 19.61
CA SER A 31 8.42 -13.35 19.15
C SER A 31 9.25 -12.10 18.82
N GLY A 32 10.29 -11.81 19.62
CA GLY A 32 11.23 -10.73 19.38
C GLY A 32 12.03 -10.94 18.10
N LEU A 33 12.57 -12.16 17.92
CA LEU A 33 13.32 -12.53 16.71
C LEU A 33 12.46 -12.38 15.44
N LEU A 34 11.21 -12.84 15.47
CA LEU A 34 10.30 -12.69 14.32
C LEU A 34 10.05 -11.21 13.97
N CYS A 35 9.85 -10.36 14.98
CA CYS A 35 9.66 -8.92 14.75
C CYS A 35 10.91 -8.29 14.11
N LEU A 36 12.11 -8.66 14.55
CA LEU A 36 13.36 -8.18 13.94
C LEU A 36 13.50 -8.63 12.48
N LEU A 37 13.11 -9.86 12.14
CA LEU A 37 13.12 -10.35 10.76
C LEU A 37 12.14 -9.57 9.87
N ILE A 38 10.92 -9.30 10.35
CA ILE A 38 9.93 -8.48 9.61
C ILE A 38 10.46 -7.06 9.42
N SER A 39 11.07 -6.47 10.46
CA SER A 39 11.70 -5.15 10.39
C SER A 39 12.81 -5.10 9.33
N LEU A 40 13.70 -6.09 9.30
CA LEU A 40 14.77 -6.18 8.30
C LEU A 40 14.20 -6.34 6.88
N PHE A 41 13.22 -7.22 6.69
CA PHE A 41 12.60 -7.44 5.39
C PHE A 41 11.91 -6.17 4.86
N THR A 42 11.15 -5.47 5.70
CA THR A 42 10.50 -4.21 5.32
C THR A 42 11.50 -3.08 5.07
N LEU A 43 12.64 -3.06 5.80
CA LEU A 43 13.73 -2.13 5.52
C LEU A 43 14.38 -2.37 4.16
N ILE A 44 14.60 -3.64 3.79
CA ILE A 44 15.13 -4.00 2.47
C ILE A 44 14.20 -3.51 1.36
N ILE A 45 12.88 -3.67 1.52
CA ILE A 45 11.89 -3.13 0.57
C ILE A 45 12.01 -1.60 0.48
N PHE A 46 12.05 -0.90 1.61
CA PHE A 46 12.18 0.57 1.64
C PHE A 46 13.47 1.08 0.95
N LEU A 47 14.58 0.38 1.13
CA LEU A 47 15.87 0.73 0.52
C LEU A 47 15.91 0.41 -0.97
N SER A 48 15.15 -0.60 -1.41
CA SER A 48 15.05 -1.00 -2.81
C SER A 48 14.06 -0.13 -3.61
N GLU A 49 13.13 0.54 -2.94
CA GLU A 49 12.23 1.52 -3.55
C GLU A 49 12.90 2.90 -3.64
N GLU A 50 13.08 3.40 -4.86
CA GLU A 50 13.54 4.77 -5.11
C GLU A 50 12.47 5.81 -4.72
N THR A 51 12.92 6.99 -4.30
CA THR A 51 12.03 8.15 -4.11
C THR A 51 11.35 8.46 -5.45
N THR A 52 10.02 8.45 -5.46
CA THR A 52 9.26 8.66 -6.68
C THR A 52 9.22 10.16 -6.99
N THR A 53 9.44 10.50 -8.25
CA THR A 53 9.25 11.84 -8.82
C THR A 53 8.42 11.72 -10.10
N VAL A 54 7.92 12.84 -10.64
CA VAL A 54 7.06 12.80 -11.84
C VAL A 54 7.78 12.20 -13.05
N SER A 55 9.10 12.35 -13.16
CA SER A 55 9.89 11.76 -14.26
C SER A 55 9.98 10.23 -14.20
N ASN A 56 9.65 9.62 -13.06
CA ASN A 56 9.55 8.17 -12.93
C ASN A 56 8.27 7.60 -13.57
N TYR A 57 7.30 8.44 -13.97
CA TYR A 57 6.07 8.00 -14.61
C TYR A 57 6.13 8.05 -16.13
N ASP A 58 5.59 7.02 -16.77
CA ASP A 58 5.45 6.98 -18.23
C ASP A 58 4.24 7.82 -18.64
N LYS A 59 4.44 8.75 -19.57
CA LYS A 59 3.36 9.57 -20.13
C LYS A 59 2.83 8.89 -21.39
N LEU A 60 1.52 8.59 -21.41
CA LEU A 60 0.86 7.92 -22.54
C LEU A 60 -0.39 8.71 -22.94
N ARG A 61 -0.59 8.90 -24.24
CA ARG A 61 -1.85 9.44 -24.79
C ARG A 61 -2.67 8.28 -25.35
N ILE A 62 -3.95 8.23 -24.98
CA ILE A 62 -4.95 7.30 -25.52
C ILE A 62 -6.10 8.09 -26.15
N GLU A 63 -6.60 7.61 -27.29
CA GLU A 63 -7.61 8.32 -28.10
C GLU A 63 -8.96 7.61 -28.18
N SER A 64 -8.98 6.29 -27.95
CA SER A 64 -10.22 5.51 -27.93
C SER A 64 -10.22 4.67 -26.67
N PHE A 65 -11.05 5.03 -25.68
CA PHE A 65 -11.17 4.28 -24.45
C PHE A 65 -12.62 4.21 -23.99
N SER A 66 -12.96 3.14 -23.29
CA SER A 66 -14.21 3.01 -22.56
C SER A 66 -13.95 3.21 -21.07
N VAL A 67 -14.91 3.82 -20.38
CA VAL A 67 -14.84 4.05 -18.94
C VAL A 67 -15.70 3.02 -18.23
N SER A 68 -15.14 2.39 -17.21
CA SER A 68 -15.88 1.49 -16.32
C SER A 68 -15.48 1.74 -14.87
N GLU A 69 -16.32 1.34 -13.93
CA GLU A 69 -15.99 1.44 -12.51
C GLU A 69 -15.72 0.06 -11.91
N ARG A 70 -14.79 0.02 -10.98
CA ARG A 70 -14.54 -1.12 -10.10
C ARG A 70 -14.76 -0.68 -8.66
N LYS A 71 -15.93 -1.02 -8.12
CA LYS A 71 -16.30 -0.73 -6.74
C LYS A 71 -16.21 -1.98 -5.88
N SER A 72 -15.39 -1.91 -4.85
CA SER A 72 -15.38 -2.87 -3.75
C SER A 72 -15.65 -2.14 -2.43
N ILE A 73 -15.90 -2.88 -1.36
CA ILE A 73 -16.12 -2.34 0.00
C ILE A 73 -14.96 -1.44 0.45
N ARG A 74 -13.76 -1.61 -0.12
CA ARG A 74 -12.53 -0.92 0.33
C ARG A 74 -11.87 -0.06 -0.72
N ASN A 75 -12.07 -0.38 -2.00
CA ASN A 75 -11.44 0.30 -3.12
C ASN A 75 -12.51 0.73 -4.11
N TYR A 76 -12.51 2.01 -4.44
CA TYR A 76 -13.18 2.54 -5.60
C TYR A 76 -12.11 2.91 -6.63
N GLU A 77 -12.26 2.43 -7.85
CA GLU A 77 -11.31 2.64 -8.94
C GLU A 77 -12.11 2.89 -10.23
N ILE A 78 -11.64 3.84 -11.04
CA ILE A 78 -12.13 4.04 -12.39
C ILE A 78 -11.16 3.35 -13.33
N ILE A 79 -11.68 2.52 -14.23
CA ILE A 79 -10.91 1.76 -15.21
C ILE A 79 -11.16 2.37 -16.58
N LEU A 80 -10.09 2.84 -17.21
CA LEU A 80 -10.06 3.23 -18.61
C LEU A 80 -9.59 2.02 -19.41
N ASN A 81 -10.42 1.48 -20.30
CA ASN A 81 -10.05 0.36 -21.16
C ASN A 81 -9.79 0.87 -22.57
N ASP A 82 -8.54 0.76 -23.01
CA ASP A 82 -8.17 0.74 -24.43
C ASP A 82 -8.30 -0.70 -24.94
N ASN A 83 -8.46 -0.90 -26.25
CA ASN A 83 -8.62 -2.19 -26.93
C ASN A 83 -7.52 -3.21 -26.58
N GLN A 84 -6.38 -2.75 -26.04
CA GLN A 84 -5.23 -3.58 -25.69
C GLN A 84 -4.95 -3.66 -24.19
N GLN A 85 -5.43 -2.71 -23.38
CA GLN A 85 -4.98 -2.57 -21.99
C GLN A 85 -5.98 -1.81 -21.11
N ALA A 86 -6.09 -2.26 -19.86
CA ALA A 86 -6.82 -1.58 -18.80
C ALA A 86 -5.88 -0.68 -17.96
N TYR A 87 -6.31 0.56 -17.72
CA TYR A 87 -5.63 1.54 -16.88
C TYR A 87 -6.48 1.85 -15.65
N SER A 88 -5.94 1.65 -14.44
CA SER A 88 -6.68 1.86 -13.19
C SER A 88 -6.33 3.20 -12.56
N LEU A 89 -7.35 4.03 -12.35
CA LEU A 89 -7.30 5.31 -11.66
C LEU A 89 -7.98 5.18 -10.28
N GLY A 90 -7.17 5.02 -9.24
CA GLY A 90 -7.65 4.81 -7.88
C GLY A 90 -8.28 6.05 -7.25
N TYR A 91 -9.31 5.85 -6.42
CA TYR A 91 -10.04 6.91 -5.72
C TYR A 91 -9.13 7.88 -4.95
N SER A 92 -8.07 7.39 -4.33
CA SER A 92 -7.11 8.21 -3.58
C SER A 92 -6.47 9.35 -4.39
N ILE A 93 -6.48 9.25 -5.72
CA ILE A 93 -5.84 10.22 -6.61
C ILE A 93 -6.76 11.40 -6.93
N TRP A 94 -8.08 11.20 -6.90
CA TRP A 94 -9.05 12.18 -7.44
C TRP A 94 -10.19 12.54 -6.50
N LYS A 95 -10.37 11.79 -5.41
CA LYS A 95 -11.46 11.96 -4.42
C LYS A 95 -11.62 13.37 -3.87
N ASP A 96 -10.54 14.13 -3.77
CA ASP A 96 -10.54 15.46 -3.15
C ASP A 96 -10.85 16.57 -4.17
N LYS A 97 -10.95 16.22 -5.47
CA LYS A 97 -11.19 17.15 -6.56
C LYS A 97 -12.52 16.96 -7.28
N TYR A 98 -12.98 15.72 -7.41
CA TYR A 98 -14.15 15.39 -8.22
C TYR A 98 -15.06 14.43 -7.48
N ASP A 99 -16.37 14.69 -7.56
CA ASP A 99 -17.37 13.70 -7.19
C ASP A 99 -17.33 12.51 -8.16
N PRO A 100 -17.58 11.26 -7.69
CA PRO A 100 -17.48 10.06 -8.53
C PRO A 100 -18.32 10.12 -9.82
N GLU A 101 -19.56 10.59 -9.73
CA GLU A 101 -20.47 10.68 -10.88
C GLU A 101 -19.99 11.70 -11.91
N ILE A 102 -19.51 12.86 -11.45
CA ILE A 102 -18.96 13.91 -12.30
C ILE A 102 -17.69 13.41 -12.97
N MET A 103 -16.82 12.75 -12.22
CA MET A 103 -15.57 12.18 -12.72
C MET A 103 -15.83 11.17 -13.84
N LEU A 104 -16.74 10.21 -13.62
CA LEU A 104 -17.11 9.21 -14.61
C LEU A 104 -17.67 9.86 -15.87
N ARG A 105 -18.64 10.76 -15.73
CA ARG A 105 -19.29 11.43 -16.86
C ARG A 105 -18.30 12.27 -17.67
N SER A 106 -17.42 13.02 -17.01
CA SER A 106 -16.43 13.85 -17.70
C SER A 106 -15.39 13.01 -18.44
N LEU A 107 -15.00 11.85 -17.91
CA LEU A 107 -14.12 10.93 -18.63
C LEU A 107 -14.82 10.28 -19.82
N ASP A 108 -16.09 9.88 -19.69
CA ASP A 108 -16.87 9.27 -20.78
C ASP A 108 -17.12 10.24 -21.95
N GLN A 109 -17.23 11.53 -21.65
CA GLN A 109 -17.36 12.60 -22.65
C GLN A 109 -16.02 13.04 -23.28
N SER A 110 -14.88 12.59 -22.73
CA SER A 110 -13.57 13.00 -23.19
C SER A 110 -13.13 12.22 -24.43
N LYS A 111 -12.66 12.93 -25.47
CA LYS A 111 -12.19 12.31 -26.72
C LYS A 111 -10.79 11.69 -26.63
N PHE A 112 -9.99 12.14 -25.68
CA PHE A 112 -8.66 11.60 -25.44
C PHE A 112 -8.30 11.73 -23.96
N ALA A 113 -7.32 10.95 -23.52
CA ALA A 113 -6.73 11.07 -22.20
C ALA A 113 -5.22 10.96 -22.28
N ILE A 114 -4.53 11.83 -21.54
CA ILE A 114 -3.11 11.75 -21.28
C ILE A 114 -2.95 11.19 -19.88
N LEU A 115 -2.32 10.03 -19.77
CA LEU A 115 -2.12 9.28 -18.54
C LEU A 115 -0.66 9.36 -18.12
N TRP A 116 -0.44 9.51 -16.81
CA TRP A 116 0.87 9.27 -16.19
C TRP A 116 0.81 7.94 -15.45
N LEU A 117 1.66 7.00 -15.84
CA LEU A 117 1.58 5.60 -15.44
C LEU A 117 2.77 5.23 -14.55
N LYS A 118 2.51 4.47 -13.48
CA LYS A 118 3.57 3.91 -12.64
C LYS A 118 4.32 2.81 -13.42
N LYS A 119 5.66 2.92 -13.51
CA LYS A 119 6.52 1.92 -14.12
C LYS A 119 6.44 0.57 -13.37
N GLY A 120 6.52 -0.53 -14.11
CA GLY A 120 6.67 -1.88 -13.54
C GLY A 120 5.40 -2.67 -13.23
N SER A 121 4.20 -2.20 -13.62
CA SER A 121 2.96 -2.99 -13.44
C SER A 121 2.61 -3.80 -14.69
N SER A 122 2.67 -5.14 -14.60
CA SER A 122 2.55 -6.06 -15.74
C SER A 122 1.12 -6.48 -16.09
N SER A 123 0.13 -6.24 -15.22
CA SER A 123 -1.28 -6.64 -15.48
C SER A 123 -2.28 -5.49 -15.44
N PHE A 124 -2.05 -4.46 -14.62
CA PHE A 124 -2.90 -3.26 -14.56
C PHE A 124 -2.01 -2.02 -14.47
N LYS A 125 -1.96 -1.21 -15.52
CA LYS A 125 -1.18 0.03 -15.46
C LYS A 125 -1.88 1.01 -14.53
N THR A 126 -1.24 1.28 -13.39
CA THR A 126 -1.81 2.18 -12.39
C THR A 126 -1.54 3.62 -12.82
N VAL A 127 -2.62 4.37 -12.99
CA VAL A 127 -2.59 5.79 -13.32
C VAL A 127 -2.24 6.57 -12.05
N ARG A 128 -1.41 7.60 -12.20
CA ARG A 128 -0.92 8.50 -11.14
C ARG A 128 -1.28 9.96 -11.39
N GLY A 129 -1.66 10.27 -12.62
CA GLY A 129 -2.26 11.53 -13.06
C GLY A 129 -2.99 11.29 -14.37
N ILE A 130 -3.96 12.15 -14.68
CA ILE A 130 -4.73 12.10 -15.92
C ILE A 130 -5.04 13.53 -16.37
N GLN A 131 -4.99 13.76 -17.67
CA GLN A 131 -5.39 15.01 -18.28
C GLN A 131 -6.25 14.72 -19.51
N THR A 132 -7.46 15.25 -19.51
CA THR A 132 -8.39 15.28 -20.64
C THR A 132 -8.82 16.72 -20.90
N GLU A 133 -9.76 16.93 -21.82
CA GLU A 133 -10.36 18.25 -22.05
C GLU A 133 -11.21 18.74 -20.86
N LEU A 134 -11.74 17.80 -20.06
CA LEU A 134 -12.72 18.07 -18.99
C LEU A 134 -12.18 17.76 -17.59
N VAL A 135 -11.12 16.97 -17.48
CA VAL A 135 -10.57 16.50 -16.22
C VAL A 135 -9.07 16.72 -16.20
N GLU A 136 -8.58 17.38 -15.16
CA GLU A 136 -7.15 17.47 -14.89
C GLU A 136 -6.82 17.01 -13.46
N ILE A 137 -5.95 16.01 -13.38
CA ILE A 137 -5.35 15.51 -12.15
C ILE A 137 -3.85 15.46 -12.32
N ASN A 138 -3.19 16.36 -11.57
CA ASN A 138 -1.75 16.53 -11.61
C ASN A 138 -1.02 15.27 -11.08
N PRO A 139 -0.04 14.72 -11.82
CA PRO A 139 0.74 13.55 -11.40
C PRO A 139 1.51 13.73 -10.09
N GLN A 140 1.70 14.96 -9.61
CA GLN A 140 2.30 15.25 -8.30
C GLN A 140 1.52 14.61 -7.14
N ILE A 141 0.20 14.43 -7.27
CA ILE A 141 -0.61 13.72 -6.27
C ILE A 141 -0.17 12.26 -6.20
N GLY A 142 0.06 11.61 -7.34
CA GLY A 142 0.62 10.27 -7.41
C GLY A 142 1.99 10.16 -6.72
N VAL A 143 2.86 11.15 -6.94
CA VAL A 143 4.19 11.23 -6.30
C VAL A 143 4.06 11.29 -4.78
N GLN A 144 3.16 12.13 -4.27
CA GLN A 144 2.92 12.25 -2.83
C GLN A 144 2.44 10.94 -2.24
N ILE A 145 1.48 10.26 -2.89
CA ILE A 145 0.95 8.97 -2.42
C ILE A 145 2.03 7.89 -2.44
N ASP A 146 2.80 7.76 -3.52
CA ASP A 146 3.86 6.75 -3.62
C ASP A 146 4.96 6.99 -2.56
N ASN A 147 5.36 8.24 -2.33
CA ASN A 147 6.34 8.58 -1.29
C ASN A 147 5.78 8.40 0.13
N GLN A 148 4.49 8.68 0.37
CA GLN A 148 3.83 8.39 1.64
C GLN A 148 3.77 6.88 1.91
N ASN A 149 3.47 6.07 0.89
CA ASN A 149 3.50 4.61 1.01
C ASN A 149 4.90 4.09 1.34
N ARG A 150 5.93 4.63 0.66
CA ARG A 150 7.32 4.33 0.96
C ARG A 150 7.68 4.67 2.42
N LEU A 151 7.27 5.85 2.90
CA LEU A 151 7.45 6.23 4.31
C LEU A 151 6.66 5.34 5.27
N ALA A 152 5.46 4.89 4.90
CA ALA A 152 4.69 3.96 5.71
C ALA A 152 5.44 2.62 5.88
N ILE A 153 6.12 2.12 4.83
CA ILE A 153 6.98 0.93 4.93
C ILE A 153 8.13 1.16 5.93
N LEU A 154 8.76 2.34 5.91
CA LEU A 154 9.78 2.70 6.91
C LEU A 154 9.21 2.68 8.33
N TRP A 155 8.02 3.27 8.53
CA TRP A 155 7.37 3.28 9.84
C TRP A 155 6.99 1.88 10.33
N ILE A 156 6.56 0.99 9.42
CA ILE A 156 6.32 -0.42 9.73
C ILE A 156 7.64 -1.08 10.17
N SER A 157 8.73 -0.86 9.44
CA SER A 157 10.05 -1.39 9.80
C SER A 157 10.49 -0.93 11.19
N LEU A 158 10.36 0.36 11.49
CA LEU A 158 10.69 0.93 12.80
C LEU A 158 9.80 0.38 13.92
N GLY A 159 8.50 0.25 13.67
CA GLY A 159 7.55 -0.31 14.63
C GLY A 159 7.91 -1.74 15.03
N PHE A 160 8.19 -2.59 14.05
CA PHE A 160 8.63 -3.97 14.30
C PHE A 160 10.01 -4.06 14.94
N LEU A 161 10.93 -3.13 14.62
CA LEU A 161 12.24 -3.06 15.27
C LEU A 161 12.07 -2.84 16.78
N LEU A 162 11.30 -1.82 17.16
CA LEU A 162 11.06 -1.46 18.55
C LEU A 162 10.37 -2.59 19.32
N MET A 163 9.30 -3.16 18.74
CA MET A 163 8.61 -4.30 19.35
C MET A 163 9.55 -5.50 19.55
N GLY A 164 10.39 -5.80 18.55
CA GLY A 164 11.37 -6.87 18.60
C GLY A 164 12.43 -6.66 19.68
N SER A 165 13.00 -5.45 19.75
CA SER A 165 13.98 -5.08 20.76
C SER A 165 13.43 -5.16 22.19
N VAL A 166 12.20 -4.67 22.42
CA VAL A 166 11.57 -4.74 23.75
C VAL A 166 11.33 -6.19 24.18
N ALA A 167 10.81 -7.04 23.30
CA ALA A 167 10.59 -8.46 23.59
C ALA A 167 11.91 -9.21 23.88
N GLY A 168 12.97 -8.91 23.13
CA GLY A 168 14.31 -9.47 23.34
C GLY A 168 14.91 -9.05 24.69
N ILE A 169 14.88 -7.76 25.02
CA ILE A 169 15.37 -7.25 26.32
C ILE A 169 14.59 -7.86 27.48
N TYR A 170 13.26 -7.94 27.36
CA TYR A 170 12.41 -8.54 28.39
C TYR A 170 12.71 -10.03 28.62
N SER A 171 12.96 -10.79 27.56
CA SER A 171 13.40 -12.19 27.66
C SER A 171 14.74 -12.33 28.39
N ILE A 172 15.71 -11.45 28.13
CA ILE A 172 17.01 -11.44 28.82
C ILE A 172 16.83 -11.17 30.32
N ILE A 173 15.98 -10.21 30.68
CA ILE A 173 15.69 -9.87 32.09
C ILE A 173 15.04 -11.06 32.80
N LEU A 174 14.01 -11.66 32.20
CA LEU A 174 13.32 -12.83 32.75
C LEU A 174 14.25 -14.01 33.00
N ASN A 175 15.18 -14.28 32.06
CA ASN A 175 16.18 -15.34 32.21
C ASN A 175 17.20 -15.07 33.32
N ARG A 176 17.43 -13.81 33.72
CA ARG A 176 18.35 -13.47 34.82
C ARG A 176 17.69 -13.52 36.20
N THR A 177 16.37 -13.41 36.26
CA THR A 177 15.60 -13.39 37.52
C THR A 177 15.06 -14.76 37.95
N GLN A 178 15.34 -15.81 37.17
CA GLN A 178 15.04 -17.22 37.48
C GLN A 178 16.31 -17.93 37.96
#